data_AF-A0A7W7PUY8-F1
#
_entry.id   AF-A0A7W7PUY8-F1
#
_cell.length_a   1.000
_cell.length_b   1.000
_cell.length_c   1.000
_cell.angle_alpha   90.00
_cell.angle_beta   90.00
_cell.angle_gamma   90.00
#
_symmetry.space_group_name_H-M   'P 1'
#
loop_
_entity.id
_entity.type
_entity.pdbx_description
1 polymer ?
#
loop_
_entity_poly.entity_id
_entity_poly.type
_entity_poly.pdbx_seq_one_letter_code
_entity_poly.pdbx_strand_id
1 'polypeptide(L)'
;MAYQAGGQRPAPRPVPETPEAQAYLADYAAFLEAVPFPSLVVDHRWDVLLTNSAFRTLFRDVGPHPTALPTDNFLRFVLFHPDAATVLGDHESSWCLPMLAHFAKSVERYGHDHGLQAVRRDIAQDPIMEAAYRHGLPHWLRAVGEQAAEHDGAVRPLLHPDPRWGATDCRIVAETTRTLQGMNCTRLTLVLREARRTPTRNRGIRRTASHLRVVPAAD
;
A
#
# COMPACT_ATOMS: atom_id res chain seq x y z
N MET A 1 -7.23 2.07 -20.17
CA MET A 1 -6.84 0.75 -20.72
C MET A 1 -7.41 -0.32 -19.80
N ALA A 2 -8.13 -1.29 -20.36
CA ALA A 2 -8.85 -2.31 -19.58
C ALA A 2 -7.86 -3.40 -19.12
N TYR A 3 -7.74 -3.57 -17.80
CA TYR A 3 -6.93 -4.61 -17.18
C TYR A 3 -7.62 -5.96 -17.39
N GLN A 4 -7.22 -6.71 -18.42
CA GLN A 4 -7.63 -8.11 -18.57
C GLN A 4 -6.74 -8.98 -17.68
N ALA A 5 -7.00 -8.95 -16.37
CA ALA A 5 -6.51 -10.00 -15.49
C ALA A 5 -7.25 -11.29 -15.86
N GLY A 6 -6.54 -12.27 -16.42
CA GLY A 6 -7.04 -13.62 -16.62
C GLY A 6 -7.47 -14.18 -15.26
N GLY A 7 -8.79 -14.16 -15.00
CA GLY A 7 -9.37 -14.48 -13.72
C GLY A 7 -9.17 -15.95 -13.35
N GLN A 8 -8.05 -16.27 -12.70
CA GLN A 8 -8.03 -17.40 -11.78
C GLN A 8 -8.90 -17.05 -10.57
N ARG A 9 -9.82 -17.95 -10.26
CA ARG A 9 -10.70 -17.88 -9.09
C ARG A 9 -9.84 -17.61 -7.85
N PRO A 10 -10.22 -16.67 -6.96
CA PRO A 10 -9.45 -16.42 -5.75
C PRO A 10 -9.27 -17.74 -5.00
N ALA A 11 -8.03 -18.03 -4.60
CA ALA A 11 -7.73 -19.18 -3.76
C ALA A 11 -8.59 -19.08 -2.48
N PRO A 12 -9.04 -20.21 -1.90
CA PRO A 12 -9.76 -20.18 -0.63
C PRO A 12 -8.94 -19.41 0.40
N ARG A 13 -9.62 -18.58 1.20
CA ARG A 13 -8.97 -17.76 2.23
C ARG A 13 -8.05 -18.63 3.07
N PRO A 14 -6.81 -18.17 3.37
CA PRO A 14 -5.94 -18.92 4.24
C PRO A 14 -6.62 -19.08 5.60
N VAL A 15 -6.90 -20.32 5.95
CA VAL A 15 -7.38 -20.68 7.28
C VAL A 15 -6.16 -21.23 8.02
N PRO A 16 -5.86 -20.76 9.24
CA PRO A 16 -4.79 -21.35 10.04
C PRO A 16 -5.01 -22.85 10.20
N GLU A 17 -3.95 -23.62 10.02
CA GLU A 17 -4.02 -25.08 9.92
C GLU A 17 -4.44 -25.77 11.23
N THR A 18 -4.30 -25.09 12.39
CA THR A 18 -4.63 -25.66 13.69
C THR A 18 -5.81 -24.95 14.37
N PRO A 19 -6.66 -25.68 15.11
CA PRO A 19 -7.74 -25.09 15.91
C PRO A 19 -7.25 -24.04 16.92
N GLU A 20 -6.08 -24.25 17.52
CA GLU A 20 -5.49 -23.32 18.48
C GLU A 20 -5.10 -22.00 17.82
N ALA A 21 -4.56 -22.04 16.61
CA ALA A 21 -4.23 -20.85 15.83
C ALA A 21 -5.50 -20.06 15.46
N GLN A 22 -6.58 -20.76 15.10
CA GLN A 22 -7.87 -20.14 14.82
C GLN A 22 -8.47 -19.48 16.06
N ALA A 23 -8.44 -20.16 17.21
CA ALA A 23 -8.90 -19.60 18.48
C ALA A 23 -8.09 -18.35 18.86
N TYR A 24 -6.76 -18.42 18.73
CA TYR A 24 -5.90 -17.25 18.97
C TYR A 24 -6.23 -16.08 18.04
N LEU A 25 -6.44 -16.31 16.74
CA LEU A 25 -6.82 -15.24 15.81
C LEU A 25 -8.21 -14.67 16.12
N ALA A 26 -9.14 -15.47 16.62
CA ALA A 26 -10.45 -14.98 17.05
C ALA A 26 -10.32 -14.03 18.26
N ASP A 27 -9.53 -14.40 19.27
CA ASP A 27 -9.24 -13.52 20.41
C ASP A 27 -8.47 -12.26 19.97
N TYR A 28 -7.50 -12.43 19.05
CA TYR A 28 -6.73 -11.34 18.50
C TYR A 28 -7.59 -10.37 17.68
N ALA A 29 -8.64 -10.86 17.00
CA ALA A 29 -9.59 -10.01 16.28
C ALA A 29 -10.32 -9.05 17.21
N ALA A 30 -10.75 -9.53 18.40
CA ALA A 30 -11.38 -8.67 19.41
C ALA A 30 -10.41 -7.57 19.89
N PHE A 31 -9.13 -7.91 20.08
CA PHE A 31 -8.09 -6.92 20.40
C PHE A 31 -7.85 -5.94 19.25
N LEU A 32 -7.80 -6.42 18.01
CA LEU A 32 -7.57 -5.60 16.81
C LEU A 32 -8.70 -4.59 16.59
N GLU A 33 -9.95 -4.96 16.88
CA GLU A 33 -11.11 -4.06 16.77
C GLU A 33 -11.07 -2.90 17.77
N ALA A 34 -10.36 -3.03 18.89
CA ALA A 34 -10.19 -1.94 19.85
C ALA A 34 -9.18 -0.87 19.40
N VAL A 35 -8.37 -1.14 18.37
CA VAL A 35 -7.38 -0.19 17.85
C VAL A 35 -8.09 0.89 17.00
N PRO A 36 -7.91 2.20 17.30
CA PRO A 36 -8.66 3.27 16.63
C PRO A 36 -8.15 3.61 15.23
N PHE A 37 -7.06 2.99 14.79
CA PHE A 37 -6.42 3.22 13.50
C PHE A 37 -6.66 2.04 12.55
N PRO A 38 -6.64 2.25 11.22
CA PRO A 38 -6.72 1.16 10.25
C PRO A 38 -5.66 0.09 10.51
N SER A 39 -6.10 -1.11 10.84
CA SER A 39 -5.21 -2.23 11.18
C SER A 39 -5.63 -3.51 10.47
N LEU A 40 -4.62 -4.30 10.10
CA LEU A 40 -4.76 -5.59 9.45
C LEU A 40 -3.71 -6.57 9.96
N VAL A 41 -4.00 -7.87 9.84
CA VAL A 41 -3.04 -8.95 10.03
C VAL A 41 -2.87 -9.66 8.70
N VAL A 42 -1.62 -9.81 8.27
CA VAL A 42 -1.25 -10.47 7.01
C VAL A 42 -0.29 -11.62 7.26
N ASP A 43 -0.33 -12.64 6.42
CA ASP A 43 0.67 -13.72 6.40
C ASP A 43 1.89 -13.35 5.53
N HIS A 44 2.81 -14.31 5.31
CA HIS A 44 4.02 -14.09 4.48
C HIS A 44 3.72 -13.87 2.99
N ARG A 45 2.53 -14.22 2.52
CA ARG A 45 2.03 -13.97 1.15
C ARG A 45 1.29 -12.66 1.02
N TRP A 46 1.15 -11.91 2.12
CA TRP A 46 0.31 -10.73 2.25
C TRP A 46 -1.19 -11.02 2.13
N ASP A 47 -1.59 -12.28 2.30
CA ASP A 47 -3.00 -12.63 2.45
C ASP A 47 -3.51 -12.06 3.78
N VAL A 48 -4.66 -11.41 3.74
CA VAL A 48 -5.22 -10.69 4.87
C VAL A 48 -6.08 -11.64 5.69
N LEU A 49 -5.65 -11.90 6.93
CA LEU A 49 -6.34 -12.78 7.86
C LEU A 49 -7.38 -12.04 8.70
N LEU A 50 -7.04 -10.83 9.14
CA LEU A 50 -7.90 -9.99 9.99
C LEU A 50 -7.82 -8.53 9.54
N THR A 51 -8.92 -7.82 9.71
CA THR A 51 -8.99 -6.36 9.60
C THR A 51 -9.86 -5.83 10.72
N ASN A 52 -9.63 -4.58 11.15
CA ASN A 52 -10.58 -3.89 12.01
C ASN A 52 -11.56 -3.02 11.23
N SER A 53 -12.55 -2.49 11.95
CA SER A 53 -13.57 -1.58 11.41
C SER A 53 -12.97 -0.29 10.83
N ALA A 54 -11.91 0.26 11.41
CA ALA A 54 -11.20 1.42 10.87
C ALA A 54 -10.58 1.12 9.50
N PHE A 55 -9.98 -0.06 9.31
CA PHE A 55 -9.44 -0.49 8.01
C PHE A 55 -10.55 -0.64 6.97
N ARG A 56 -11.65 -1.31 7.32
CA ARG A 56 -12.80 -1.45 6.43
C ARG A 56 -13.41 -0.10 6.06
N THR A 57 -13.40 0.86 6.99
CA THR A 57 -13.85 2.23 6.72
C THR A 57 -12.91 2.96 5.77
N LEU A 58 -11.60 2.81 5.92
CA LEU A 58 -10.61 3.43 5.03
C LEU A 58 -10.76 2.95 3.57
N PHE A 59 -11.05 1.67 3.37
CA PHE A 59 -11.15 1.05 2.05
C PHE A 59 -12.61 0.84 1.58
N ARG A 60 -13.59 1.48 2.21
CA ARG A 60 -15.03 1.23 1.98
C ARG A 60 -15.51 1.53 0.55
N ASP A 61 -14.83 2.45 -0.13
CA ASP A 61 -15.23 2.94 -1.46
C ASP A 61 -14.44 2.25 -2.58
N VAL A 62 -13.61 1.24 -2.24
CA VAL A 62 -12.90 0.41 -3.21
C VAL A 62 -13.88 -0.51 -3.93
N GLY A 63 -13.86 -0.47 -5.27
CA GLY A 63 -14.69 -1.31 -6.11
C GLY A 63 -14.37 -2.80 -6.00
N PRO A 64 -15.26 -3.68 -6.45
CA PRO A 64 -15.00 -5.12 -6.48
C PRO A 64 -13.86 -5.45 -7.45
N HIS A 65 -12.96 -6.34 -7.04
CA HIS A 65 -11.91 -6.88 -7.91
C HIS A 65 -11.73 -8.38 -7.64
N PRO A 66 -11.51 -9.22 -8.67
CA PRO A 66 -11.51 -10.67 -8.50
C PRO A 66 -10.40 -11.21 -7.58
N THR A 67 -9.26 -10.51 -7.50
CA THR A 67 -8.06 -11.02 -6.81
C THR A 67 -7.27 -9.97 -6.03
N ALA A 68 -7.73 -8.72 -5.95
CA ALA A 68 -6.93 -7.61 -5.42
C ALA A 68 -7.73 -6.75 -4.44
N LEU A 69 -8.71 -7.33 -3.76
CA LEU A 69 -9.40 -6.64 -2.69
C LEU A 69 -8.46 -6.42 -1.51
N PRO A 70 -8.49 -5.24 -0.86
CA PRO A 70 -7.60 -4.91 0.25
C PRO A 70 -7.84 -5.78 1.50
N THR A 71 -8.99 -6.44 1.58
CA THR A 71 -9.34 -7.40 2.65
C THR A 71 -8.98 -8.85 2.33
N ASP A 72 -8.53 -9.13 1.11
CA ASP A 72 -8.16 -10.50 0.69
C ASP A 72 -6.64 -10.62 0.58
N ASN A 73 -5.97 -9.72 -0.15
CA ASN A 73 -4.51 -9.65 -0.21
C ASN A 73 -4.04 -8.21 -0.41
N PHE A 74 -3.38 -7.65 0.60
CA PHE A 74 -3.03 -6.23 0.62
C PHE A 74 -1.92 -5.88 -0.39
N LEU A 75 -0.97 -6.79 -0.62
CA LEU A 75 0.06 -6.62 -1.63
C LEU A 75 -0.56 -6.55 -3.03
N ARG A 76 -1.48 -7.46 -3.35
CA ARG A 76 -2.18 -7.46 -4.64
C ARG A 76 -3.03 -6.20 -4.80
N PHE A 77 -3.67 -5.74 -3.74
CA PHE A 77 -4.36 -4.45 -3.76
C PHE A 77 -3.42 -3.32 -4.16
N VAL A 78 -2.27 -3.20 -3.51
CA VAL A 78 -1.28 -2.16 -3.83
C VAL A 78 -0.79 -2.28 -5.27
N LEU A 79 -0.50 -3.48 -5.77
CA LEU A 79 0.14 -3.65 -7.08
C LEU A 79 -0.82 -3.65 -8.28
N PHE A 80 -2.06 -4.12 -8.10
CA PHE A 80 -2.93 -4.45 -9.24
C PHE A 80 -4.33 -3.82 -9.19
N HIS A 81 -4.77 -3.30 -8.05
CA HIS A 81 -6.12 -2.75 -7.95
C HIS A 81 -6.19 -1.36 -8.60
N PRO A 82 -7.14 -1.08 -9.52
CA PRO A 82 -7.25 0.23 -10.18
C PRO A 82 -7.54 1.36 -9.19
N ASP A 83 -8.29 1.09 -8.12
CA ASP A 83 -8.60 2.07 -7.08
C ASP A 83 -7.49 2.22 -6.03
N ALA A 84 -6.33 1.55 -6.14
CA ALA A 84 -5.28 1.66 -5.12
C ALA A 84 -4.86 3.11 -4.90
N ALA A 85 -4.73 3.89 -5.98
CA ALA A 85 -4.35 5.30 -5.94
C ALA A 85 -5.46 6.24 -5.40
N THR A 86 -6.70 5.77 -5.20
CA THR A 86 -7.76 6.57 -4.57
C THR A 86 -7.65 6.60 -3.05
N VAL A 87 -6.91 5.66 -2.46
CA VAL A 87 -6.67 5.55 -1.01
C VAL A 87 -5.20 5.74 -0.65
N LEU A 88 -4.29 5.25 -1.50
CA LEU A 88 -2.84 5.29 -1.26
C LEU A 88 -2.24 6.48 -2.03
N GLY A 89 -1.97 7.59 -1.33
CA GLY A 89 -1.40 8.79 -1.93
C GLY A 89 0.01 8.55 -2.47
N ASP A 90 0.42 9.31 -3.49
CA ASP A 90 1.67 9.13 -4.24
C ASP A 90 1.97 7.64 -4.52
N HIS A 91 0.95 6.93 -4.99
CA HIS A 91 0.88 5.47 -5.05
C HIS A 91 2.14 4.80 -5.60
N GLU A 92 2.62 5.24 -6.76
CA GLU A 92 3.76 4.62 -7.43
C GLU A 92 5.05 4.67 -6.59
N SER A 93 5.41 5.86 -6.10
CA SER A 93 6.69 6.10 -5.42
C SER A 93 6.65 5.70 -3.94
N SER A 94 5.52 5.92 -3.28
CA SER A 94 5.39 5.76 -1.82
C SER A 94 4.81 4.41 -1.41
N TRP A 95 4.14 3.69 -2.31
CA TRP A 95 3.50 2.41 -2.01
C TRP A 95 3.95 1.27 -2.91
N CYS A 96 3.88 1.44 -4.23
CA CYS A 96 4.15 0.38 -5.20
C CYS A 96 5.61 -0.09 -5.13
N LEU A 97 6.59 0.80 -5.25
CA LEU A 97 8.01 0.43 -5.20
C LEU A 97 8.43 -0.24 -3.88
N PRO A 98 8.09 0.30 -2.68
CA PRO A 98 8.35 -0.41 -1.44
C PRO A 98 7.63 -1.78 -1.36
N MET A 99 6.42 -1.91 -1.90
CA MET A 99 5.70 -3.18 -1.91
C MET A 99 6.37 -4.20 -2.84
N LEU A 100 6.87 -3.78 -4.00
CA LEU A 100 7.69 -4.61 -4.88
C LEU A 100 8.99 -5.04 -4.21
N ALA A 101 9.60 -4.17 -3.40
CA ALA A 101 10.80 -4.50 -2.64
C ALA A 101 10.53 -5.62 -1.60
N HIS A 102 9.41 -5.52 -0.86
CA HIS A 102 8.99 -6.59 0.04
C HIS A 102 8.65 -7.87 -0.69
N PHE A 103 7.92 -7.76 -1.80
CA PHE A 103 7.61 -8.91 -2.63
C PHE A 103 8.89 -9.66 -3.08
N ALA A 104 9.91 -8.94 -3.55
CA ALA A 104 11.18 -9.52 -3.95
C ALA A 104 11.86 -10.28 -2.80
N LYS A 105 11.91 -9.68 -1.60
CA LYS A 105 12.43 -10.34 -0.39
C LYS A 105 11.62 -11.60 -0.01
N SER A 106 10.27 -11.53 -0.10
CA SER A 106 9.41 -12.68 0.18
C SER A 106 9.62 -13.81 -0.82
N VAL A 107 9.74 -13.51 -2.12
CA VAL A 107 10.01 -14.53 -3.16
C VAL A 107 11.39 -15.16 -2.98
N GLU A 108 12.40 -14.38 -2.62
CA GLU A 108 13.74 -14.92 -2.32
C GLU A 108 13.70 -15.88 -1.14
N ARG A 109 13.00 -15.51 -0.06
CA ARG A 109 12.89 -16.32 1.15
C ARG A 109 11.99 -17.56 0.98
N TYR A 110 10.91 -17.44 0.21
CA TYR A 110 9.86 -18.45 0.05
C TYR A 110 9.72 -18.86 -1.43
N GLY A 111 10.83 -19.15 -2.11
CA GLY A 111 10.86 -19.33 -3.57
C GLY A 111 9.95 -20.42 -4.15
N HIS A 112 9.58 -21.44 -3.36
CA HIS A 112 8.68 -22.51 -3.79
C HIS A 112 7.20 -22.24 -3.47
N ASP A 113 6.89 -21.09 -2.87
CA ASP A 113 5.52 -20.73 -2.49
C ASP A 113 4.67 -20.42 -3.73
N HIS A 114 3.68 -21.25 -4.01
CA HIS A 114 2.85 -21.11 -5.21
C HIS A 114 2.05 -19.81 -5.27
N GLY A 115 1.68 -19.22 -4.12
CA GLY A 115 0.96 -17.96 -4.05
C GLY A 115 1.84 -16.79 -4.46
N LEU A 116 3.05 -16.71 -3.90
CA LEU A 116 4.05 -15.71 -4.31
C LEU A 116 4.46 -15.87 -5.77
N GLN A 117 4.61 -17.10 -6.26
CA GLN A 117 4.90 -17.37 -7.67
C GLN A 117 3.73 -16.98 -8.60
N ALA A 118 2.48 -17.02 -8.12
CA ALA A 118 1.34 -16.51 -8.88
C ALA A 118 1.42 -14.99 -9.06
N VAL A 119 1.71 -14.25 -7.98
CA VAL A 119 1.95 -12.81 -8.04
C VAL A 119 3.13 -12.48 -8.98
N ARG A 120 4.22 -13.26 -8.94
CA ARG A 120 5.36 -13.07 -9.84
C ARG A 120 4.96 -13.21 -11.31
N ARG A 121 4.10 -14.17 -11.64
CA ARG A 121 3.58 -14.37 -13.01
C ARG A 121 2.68 -13.21 -13.42
N ASP A 122 1.82 -12.72 -12.54
CA ASP A 122 0.97 -11.56 -12.83
C ASP A 122 1.82 -10.30 -13.10
N ILE A 123 2.89 -10.08 -12.32
CA ILE A 123 3.89 -9.03 -12.60
C ILE A 123 4.52 -9.22 -13.99
N ALA A 124 4.89 -10.45 -14.35
CA ALA A 124 5.53 -10.74 -15.65
C ALA A 124 4.61 -10.49 -16.85
N GLN A 125 3.29 -10.58 -16.67
CA GLN A 125 2.30 -10.38 -17.72
C GLN A 125 2.06 -8.90 -18.04
N ASP A 126 2.36 -8.00 -17.11
CA ASP A 126 2.30 -6.56 -17.30
C ASP A 126 3.70 -6.01 -17.64
N PRO A 127 3.96 -5.54 -18.88
CA PRO A 127 5.28 -5.06 -19.27
C PRO A 127 5.79 -3.88 -18.44
N ILE A 128 4.90 -3.02 -17.95
CA ILE A 128 5.27 -1.88 -17.12
C ILE A 128 5.67 -2.37 -15.74
N MET A 129 4.88 -3.28 -15.15
CA MET A 129 5.18 -3.86 -13.83
C MET A 129 6.43 -4.74 -13.86
N GLU A 130 6.64 -5.53 -14.92
CA GLU A 130 7.85 -6.33 -15.10
C GLU A 130 9.09 -5.44 -15.23
N ALA A 131 8.99 -4.33 -15.99
CA ALA A 131 10.08 -3.37 -16.08
C ALA A 131 10.37 -2.68 -14.74
N ALA A 132 9.31 -2.29 -14.01
CA ALA A 132 9.43 -1.75 -12.67
C ALA A 132 10.10 -2.75 -11.71
N TYR A 133 9.72 -4.03 -11.75
CA TYR A 133 10.30 -5.07 -10.91
C TYR A 133 11.76 -5.39 -11.26
N ARG A 134 12.08 -5.60 -12.54
CA ARG A 134 13.43 -6.01 -12.96
C ARG A 134 14.45 -4.87 -12.96
N HIS A 135 14.03 -3.66 -13.30
CA HIS A 135 14.93 -2.54 -13.56
C HIS A 135 14.67 -1.36 -12.62
N GLY A 136 13.40 -1.01 -12.42
CA GLY A 136 13.00 0.11 -11.55
C GLY A 136 13.37 -0.11 -10.09
N LEU A 137 13.03 -1.26 -9.53
CA LEU A 137 13.24 -1.61 -8.13
C LEU A 137 14.74 -1.62 -7.75
N PRO A 138 15.64 -2.30 -8.50
CA PRO A 138 17.07 -2.22 -8.20
C PRO A 138 17.64 -0.79 -8.28
N HIS A 139 17.16 0.03 -9.22
CA HIS A 139 17.58 1.42 -9.31
C HIS A 139 17.08 2.24 -8.11
N TRP A 140 15.82 2.07 -7.75
CA TRP A 140 15.21 2.73 -6.58
C TRP A 140 15.94 2.36 -5.29
N LEU A 141 16.18 1.07 -5.02
CA LEU A 141 16.91 0.62 -3.83
C LEU A 141 18.32 1.22 -3.74
N ARG A 142 19.03 1.36 -4.86
CA ARG A 142 20.33 2.05 -4.88
C ARG A 142 20.23 3.54 -4.56
N ALA A 143 19.14 4.18 -4.96
CA ALA A 143 18.93 5.61 -4.76
C ALA A 143 18.48 5.95 -3.33
N VAL A 144 17.57 5.16 -2.75
CA VAL A 144 16.95 5.44 -1.43
C VAL A 144 17.45 4.54 -0.29
N GLY A 145 18.24 3.51 -0.61
CA GLY A 145 18.78 2.54 0.35
C GLY A 145 17.81 1.39 0.65
N GLU A 146 18.35 0.24 1.06
CA GLU A 146 17.56 -0.97 1.34
C GLU A 146 16.56 -0.78 2.50
N GLN A 147 16.87 0.12 3.43
CA GLN A 147 15.99 0.46 4.55
C GLN A 147 14.68 1.12 4.09
N ALA A 148 14.65 1.74 2.91
CA ALA A 148 13.43 2.31 2.35
C ALA A 148 12.40 1.24 1.98
N ALA A 149 12.83 -0.01 1.79
CA ALA A 149 11.92 -1.12 1.64
C ALA A 149 11.13 -1.36 2.93
N GLU A 150 11.72 -1.16 4.12
CA GLU A 150 11.09 -1.51 5.39
C GLU A 150 9.72 -0.84 5.57
N HIS A 151 8.75 -1.63 6.02
CA HIS A 151 7.41 -1.12 6.29
C HIS A 151 7.34 -0.48 7.66
N ASP A 152 7.98 -1.08 8.67
CA ASP A 152 7.89 -0.55 10.02
C ASP A 152 8.54 0.83 10.14
N GLY A 153 7.81 1.76 10.76
CA GLY A 153 8.23 3.13 10.93
C GLY A 153 8.16 4.00 9.66
N ALA A 154 7.86 3.43 8.49
CA ALA A 154 7.70 4.19 7.26
C ALA A 154 6.52 5.16 7.36
N VAL A 155 6.69 6.36 6.80
CA VAL A 155 5.60 7.35 6.67
C VAL A 155 5.20 7.41 5.21
N ARG A 156 3.90 7.28 4.93
CA ARG A 156 3.36 7.22 3.57
C ARG A 156 2.12 8.10 3.42
N PRO A 157 1.93 8.75 2.27
CA PRO A 157 0.73 9.53 2.02
C PRO A 157 -0.49 8.63 1.84
N LEU A 158 -1.64 9.10 2.31
CA LEU A 158 -2.92 8.41 2.37
C LEU A 158 -4.04 9.40 2.04
N LEU A 159 -5.05 8.95 1.31
CA LEU A 159 -6.26 9.68 1.00
C LEU A 159 -7.40 9.06 1.83
N HIS A 160 -7.75 9.70 2.93
CA HIS A 160 -8.77 9.22 3.84
C HIS A 160 -10.17 9.69 3.39
N PRO A 161 -11.20 8.81 3.40
CA PRO A 161 -12.54 9.17 2.91
C PRO A 161 -13.27 10.20 3.79
N ASP A 162 -12.97 10.25 5.10
CA ASP A 162 -13.41 11.36 5.97
C ASP A 162 -12.68 12.66 5.57
N PRO A 163 -13.40 13.71 5.11
CA PRO A 163 -12.80 14.99 4.71
C PRO A 163 -12.04 15.72 5.81
N ARG A 164 -12.27 15.38 7.09
CA ARG A 164 -11.51 15.93 8.23
C ARG A 164 -10.03 15.54 8.15
N TRP A 165 -9.76 14.36 7.61
CA TRP A 165 -8.41 13.87 7.32
C TRP A 165 -8.00 14.18 5.88
N GLY A 166 -8.86 13.85 4.90
CA GLY A 166 -8.58 14.06 3.48
C GLY A 166 -7.22 13.49 3.07
N ALA A 167 -6.42 14.27 2.34
CA ALA A 167 -5.03 13.93 2.07
C ALA A 167 -4.18 14.14 3.33
N THR A 168 -3.58 13.05 3.82
CA THR A 168 -2.76 13.03 5.03
C THR A 168 -1.60 12.03 4.90
N ASP A 169 -0.76 11.93 5.93
CA ASP A 169 0.25 10.90 6.04
C ASP A 169 -0.17 9.85 7.08
N CYS A 170 0.22 8.60 6.89
CA CYS A 170 0.16 7.56 7.91
C CYS A 170 1.57 7.05 8.23
N ARG A 171 1.82 6.73 9.50
CA ARG A 171 2.97 5.92 9.89
C ARG A 171 2.54 4.46 9.93
N ILE A 172 3.27 3.60 9.24
CA ILE A 172 3.09 2.16 9.37
C ILE A 172 3.81 1.71 10.64
N VAL A 173 3.07 1.03 11.51
CA VAL A 173 3.63 0.30 12.66
C VAL A 173 3.41 -1.18 12.39
N ALA A 174 4.50 -1.93 12.22
CA ALA A 174 4.47 -3.37 12.05
C ALA A 174 4.82 -4.05 13.38
N GLU A 175 3.99 -5.00 13.81
CA GLU A 175 4.20 -5.75 15.04
C GLU A 175 3.97 -7.24 14.80
N THR A 176 4.91 -8.05 15.28
CA THR A 176 4.87 -9.51 15.17
C THR A 176 5.08 -10.08 16.57
N THR A 177 3.97 -10.38 17.28
CA THR A 177 4.06 -11.11 18.55
C THR A 177 4.62 -12.51 18.31
N ARG A 178 5.12 -13.18 19.36
CA ARG A 178 5.67 -14.54 19.23
C ARG A 178 4.68 -15.52 18.59
N THR A 179 3.41 -15.44 18.95
CA THR A 179 2.37 -16.31 18.39
C THR A 179 2.11 -16.00 16.93
N LEU A 180 2.02 -14.71 16.54
CA LEU A 180 1.90 -14.31 15.14
C LEU A 180 3.13 -14.74 14.32
N GLN A 181 4.34 -14.61 14.89
CA GLN A 181 5.59 -15.05 14.26
C GLN A 181 5.56 -16.55 13.96
N GLY A 182 5.06 -17.37 14.90
CA GLY A 182 4.89 -18.81 14.71
C GLY A 182 3.94 -19.17 13.56
N MET A 183 3.04 -18.25 13.19
CA MET A 183 2.11 -18.38 12.05
C MET A 183 2.61 -17.63 10.80
N ASN A 184 3.84 -17.11 10.79
CA ASN A 184 4.36 -16.20 9.75
C ASN A 184 3.45 -14.98 9.49
N CYS A 185 2.73 -14.54 10.51
CA CYS A 185 1.81 -13.42 10.45
C CYS A 185 2.44 -12.16 11.02
N THR A 186 2.04 -10.99 10.51
CA THR A 186 2.43 -9.69 11.04
C THR A 186 1.21 -8.78 11.08
N ARG A 187 1.04 -8.03 12.18
CA ARG A 187 0.05 -6.95 12.26
C ARG A 187 0.65 -5.68 11.68
N LEU A 188 -0.08 -5.02 10.80
CA LEU A 188 0.21 -3.67 10.33
C LEU A 188 -0.86 -2.72 10.86
N THR A 189 -0.44 -1.53 11.28
CA THR A 189 -1.35 -0.44 11.67
C THR A 189 -0.93 0.85 10.98
N LEU A 190 -1.88 1.51 10.30
CA LEU A 190 -1.68 2.78 9.62
C LEU A 190 -2.08 3.91 10.57
N VAL A 191 -1.14 4.37 11.40
CA VAL A 191 -1.38 5.45 12.35
C VAL A 191 -1.47 6.77 11.60
N LEU A 192 -2.68 7.30 11.47
CA LEU A 192 -2.93 8.58 10.82
C LEU A 192 -2.20 9.70 11.58
N ARG A 193 -1.43 10.49 10.86
CA ARG A 193 -0.80 11.70 11.39
C ARG A 193 -1.70 12.87 11.04
N GLU A 194 -1.81 13.84 11.93
CA GLU A 194 -2.44 15.09 11.53
C GLU A 194 -1.63 15.69 10.38
N ALA A 195 -2.31 15.98 9.26
CA ALA A 195 -1.72 16.73 8.18
C ALA A 195 -1.14 18.00 8.79
N ARG A 196 0.19 18.18 8.71
CA ARG A 196 0.79 19.47 9.01
C ARG A 196 0.07 20.43 8.08
N ARG A 197 -0.81 21.27 8.62
CA ARG A 197 -1.45 22.35 7.87
C ARG A 197 -0.33 23.22 7.34
N THR A 198 0.15 22.92 6.13
CA THR A 198 0.98 23.86 5.40
C THR A 198 0.08 25.07 5.24
N PRO A 199 0.41 26.23 5.82
CA PRO A 199 -0.40 27.41 5.62
C PRO A 199 -0.47 27.58 4.13
N THR A 200 -1.69 27.53 3.58
CA THR A 200 -1.96 27.89 2.21
C THR A 200 -1.30 29.24 2.02
N ARG A 201 -0.15 29.25 1.34
CA ARG A 201 0.44 30.49 0.85
C ARG A 201 -0.64 31.02 -0.07
N ASN A 202 -1.42 31.95 0.45
CA ASN A 202 -2.21 32.87 -0.34
C ASN A 202 -1.22 33.46 -1.33
N ARG A 203 -1.12 32.85 -2.51
CA ARG A 203 -0.54 33.46 -3.69
C ARG A 203 -1.50 34.59 -4.01
N GLY A 204 -1.30 35.70 -3.31
CA GLY A 204 -1.86 36.97 -3.68
C GLY A 204 -1.61 37.12 -5.17
N ILE A 205 -2.71 37.25 -5.90
CA ILE A 205 -2.72 37.56 -7.32
C ILE A 205 -2.03 38.91 -7.46
N ARG A 206 -0.70 38.91 -7.59
CA ARG A 206 0.06 40.08 -8.04
C ARG A 206 -0.03 40.06 -9.55
N ARG A 207 -1.13 40.63 -10.07
CA ARG A 207 -1.20 41.11 -11.45
C ARG A 207 -0.09 42.14 -11.63
N THR A 208 1.03 41.74 -12.21
CA THR A 208 1.97 42.67 -12.84
C THR A 208 1.81 42.54 -14.34
N ALA A 209 1.03 43.47 -14.90
CA ALA A 209 1.01 43.71 -16.34
C ALA A 209 2.38 44.27 -16.75
N SER A 210 3.17 43.45 -17.43
CA SER A 210 4.37 43.90 -18.13
C SER A 210 4.04 44.04 -19.61
N HIS A 211 3.60 45.24 -19.99
CA HIS A 211 3.51 45.65 -21.39
C HIS A 211 4.92 45.90 -21.92
N LEU A 212 5.30 45.18 -22.97
CA LEU A 212 6.49 45.44 -23.77
C LEU A 212 6.37 46.85 -24.38
N ARG A 213 7.39 47.68 -24.14
CA ARG A 213 7.48 49.07 -24.62
C ARG A 213 8.44 49.12 -25.81
N VAL A 214 7.94 49.53 -26.97
CA VAL A 214 8.70 49.72 -28.21
C VAL A 214 9.65 50.93 -28.06
N VAL A 215 10.88 50.77 -28.55
CA VAL A 215 11.92 51.82 -28.62
C VAL A 215 11.86 52.49 -29.99
N PRO A 216 11.76 53.83 -30.11
CA PRO A 216 12.02 54.52 -31.37
C PRO A 216 13.53 54.67 -31.60
N ALA A 217 13.97 54.42 -32.83
CA ALA A 217 15.31 54.72 -33.32
C ALA A 217 15.52 56.24 -33.37
N ALA A 218 16.72 56.70 -33.01
CA ALA A 218 17.18 58.06 -33.24
C ALA A 218 18.31 58.05 -34.26
N ASP A 219 18.18 58.99 -35.20
CA ASP A 219 19.04 59.46 -36.30
C ASP A 219 20.52 59.04 -36.35
#